data_AF-A0A3N5I6I1-F1
#
_entry.id   AF-A0A3N5I6I1-F1
#
_cell.length_a   1.000
_cell.length_b   1.000
_cell.length_c   1.000
_cell.angle_alpha   90.00
_cell.angle_beta   90.00
_cell.angle_gamma   90.00
#
_symmetry.space_group_name_H-M   'P 1'
#
loop_
_entity.id
_entity.type
_entity.pdbx_description
1 polymer ?
#
loop_
_entity_poly.entity_id
_entity_poly.type
_entity_poly.pdbx_seq_one_letter_code
_entity_poly.pdbx_strand_id
1 'polypeptide(L)' 'MFGSGNSKEKLQAKYNQLMQEAYDLSTVNRKKSDLKRAEAEEVGKQLDELEKKS' A
#
# COMPACT_ATOMS: atom_id res chain seq x y z
N MET A 1 24.08 -8.30 7.49
CA MET A 1 22.62 -8.54 7.46
C MET A 1 21.90 -7.20 7.60
N PHE A 2 21.71 -6.47 6.51
CA PHE A 2 20.96 -5.20 6.49
C PHE A 2 20.34 -5.09 5.10
N GLY A 3 19.02 -5.17 4.98
CA GLY A 3 18.36 -4.90 3.70
C GLY A 3 16.91 -5.38 3.60
N SER A 4 16.60 -6.58 4.06
CA SER A 4 15.32 -7.22 3.71
C SER A 4 14.11 -6.66 4.47
N GLY A 5 14.27 -6.30 5.75
CA GLY A 5 13.16 -5.75 6.57
C GLY A 5 12.70 -4.36 6.13
N ASN A 6 13.63 -3.51 5.67
CA ASN A 6 13.35 -2.13 5.32
C ASN A 6 12.44 -2.01 4.08
N SER A 7 12.62 -2.88 3.09
CA SER A 7 11.77 -2.90 1.89
C SER A 7 10.32 -3.27 2.21
N LYS A 8 10.11 -4.25 3.09
CA LYS A 8 8.78 -4.67 3.54
C LYS A 8 8.11 -3.57 4.37
N GLU A 9 8.80 -3.02 5.36
CA GLU A 9 8.27 -1.91 6.18
C GLU A 9 7.91 -0.69 5.34
N LYS A 10 8.73 -0.35 4.33
CA LYS A 10 8.43 0.73 3.39
C LYS A 10 7.17 0.47 2.58
N LEU A 11 7.00 -0.75 2.05
CA LEU A 11 5.77 -1.11 1.35
C LEU A 11 4.56 -1.08 2.29
N GLN A 12 4.69 -1.58 3.52
CA GLN A 12 3.63 -1.58 4.53
C GLN A 12 3.20 -0.14 4.88
N ALA A 13 4.18 0.75 5.09
CA ALA A 13 3.93 2.17 5.33
C ALA A 13 3.21 2.83 4.15
N LYS A 14 3.66 2.53 2.92
CA LYS A 14 3.03 3.03 1.69
C LYS A 14 1.60 2.53 1.53
N TYR A 15 1.34 1.26 1.80
CA TYR A 15 -0.01 0.69 1.81
C TYR A 15 -0.94 1.44 2.77
N ASN A 16 -0.48 1.64 4.01
CA ASN A 16 -1.25 2.34 5.03
C ASN A 16 -1.53 3.80 4.64
N GLN A 17 -0.54 4.50 4.07
CA GLN A 17 -0.74 5.87 3.55
C GLN A 17 -1.76 5.90 2.41
N LEU A 18 -1.67 4.98 1.44
CA LEU A 18 -2.61 4.92 0.32
C LEU A 18 -4.04 4.60 0.78
N MET A 19 -4.20 3.75 1.79
CA MET A 19 -5.52 3.47 2.39
C MET A 19 -6.11 4.67 3.13
N GLN A 20 -5.28 5.40 3.90
CA GLN A 20 -5.69 6.66 4.54
C GLN A 20 -6.08 7.70 3.49
N GLU A 21 -5.25 7.93 2.48
CA GLU A 21 -5.54 8.85 1.39
C GLU A 21 -6.83 8.46 0.64
N ALA A 22 -7.04 7.17 0.39
CA ALA A 22 -8.27 6.67 -0.23
C ALA A 22 -9.49 6.98 0.64
N TYR A 23 -9.39 6.76 1.95
CA TYR A 23 -10.47 7.07 2.89
C TYR A 23 -10.79 8.56 2.93
N ASP A 24 -9.78 9.42 3.04
CA ASP A 24 -9.97 10.87 3.05
C ASP A 24 -10.58 11.36 1.74
N LEU A 25 -10.06 10.84 0.61
CA LEU A 25 -10.59 11.12 -0.73
C LEU A 25 -11.97 10.52 -0.97
N SER A 26 -12.42 9.52 -0.20
CA SER A 26 -13.75 8.94 -0.41
C SER A 26 -14.86 9.96 -0.14
N THR A 27 -14.58 10.94 0.73
CA THR A 27 -15.48 12.03 1.09
C THR A 27 -15.41 13.22 0.13
N VAL A 28 -14.28 13.41 -0.56
CA VAL A 28 -14.00 14.57 -1.42
C VAL A 28 -14.10 14.22 -2.91
N ASN A 29 -13.55 13.08 -3.31
CA ASN A 29 -13.42 12.66 -4.71
C ASN A 29 -13.38 11.13 -4.83
N ARG A 30 -14.56 10.52 -5.05
CA ARG A 30 -14.71 9.08 -5.26
C ARG A 30 -13.76 8.50 -6.31
N LYS A 31 -13.57 9.19 -7.44
CA LYS A 31 -12.70 8.69 -8.52
C LYS A 31 -11.24 8.58 -8.06
N LYS A 32 -10.74 9.57 -7.31
CA LYS A 32 -9.38 9.52 -6.75
C LYS A 32 -9.28 8.49 -5.62
N SER A 33 -10.30 8.37 -4.79
CA SER A 33 -10.40 7.31 -3.77
C SER A 33 -10.25 5.93 -4.39
N ASP A 34 -11.02 5.64 -5.44
CA ASP A 34 -11.00 4.33 -6.11
C ASP A 34 -9.61 4.01 -6.70
N LEU A 35 -8.93 5.02 -7.26
CA LEU A 35 -7.55 4.89 -7.75
C LEU A 35 -6.56 4.57 -6.62
N LYS A 36 -6.65 5.28 -5.48
CA LYS A 36 -5.78 5.06 -4.31
C LYS A 36 -6.02 3.70 -3.65
N ARG A 37 -7.28 3.25 -3.65
CA ARG A 37 -7.64 1.90 -3.20
C ARG A 37 -7.02 0.82 -4.07
N ALA A 38 -7.05 1.01 -5.39
CA ALA A 38 -6.40 0.09 -6.34
C ALA A 38 -4.87 0.07 -6.16
N GLU A 39 -4.22 1.24 -6.03
CA GLU A 39 -2.77 1.31 -5.74
C GLU A 39 -2.42 0.56 -4.44
N ALA A 40 -3.22 0.73 -3.38
CA ALA A 40 -3.00 0.01 -2.13
C ALA A 40 -3.17 -1.50 -2.31
N GLU A 41 -4.20 -1.98 -3.02
CA GLU A 41 -4.35 -3.41 -3.29
C GLU A 41 -3.15 -4.01 -4.04
N GLU A 42 -2.56 -3.28 -4.99
CA GLU A 42 -1.32 -3.70 -5.66
C GLU A 42 -0.13 -3.76 -4.72
N VAL A 43 0.04 -2.77 -3.84
CA VAL A 43 1.11 -2.76 -2.82
C VAL A 43 0.93 -3.93 -1.84
N GLY A 44 -0.32 -4.24 -1.45
CA GLY A 44 -0.64 -5.40 -0.62
C GLY A 44 -0.23 -6.72 -1.28
N LYS A 45 -0.52 -6.89 -2.58
CA LYS A 45 -0.06 -8.07 -3.34
C LYS A 45 1.47 -8.17 -3.38
N GLN A 46 2.17 -7.04 -3.58
CA GLN A 46 3.63 -7.02 -3.57
C GLN A 46 4.22 -7.38 -2.20
N LEU A 47 3.56 -6.99 -1.10
CA LEU A 47 3.92 -7.41 0.26
C LEU A 47 3.77 -8.91 0.43
N ASP A 48 2.63 -9.47 0.03
CA ASP A 48 2.37 -10.91 0.12
C ASP A 48 3.37 -11.72 -0.73
N GLU A 49 3.71 -11.23 -1.92
CA GLU A 49 4.73 -11.84 -2.78
C GLU A 49 6.13 -11.76 -2.19
N LEU A 50 6.49 -10.64 -1.56
CA LEU A 50 7.76 -10.46 -0.85
C LEU A 50 7.86 -11.37 0.37
N GLU A 51 6.76 -11.52 1.13
CA GLU A 51 6.67 -12.47 2.24
C GLU A 51 6.79 -13.91 1.76
N LYS A 52 6.12 -14.29 0.67
CA LYS A 52 6.22 -15.64 0.10
C LYS A 52 7.59 -15.98 -0.51
N LYS A 53 8.35 -14.98 -0.94
CA LYS A 53 9.71 -15.14 -1.51
C LYS A 53 10.83 -15.13 -0.46
N SER A 54 10.54 -14.78 0.79
CA SER A 54 11.51 -14.70 1.89
C SER A 54 11.52 -15.98 2.73
#